data_AF-A0A661CG18-F1
#
_entry.id   AF-A0A661CG18-F1
#
_cell.length_a   1.000
_cell.length_b   1.000
_cell.length_c   1.000
_cell.angle_alpha   90.00
_cell.angle_beta   90.00
_cell.angle_gamma   90.00
#
_symmetry.space_group_name_H-M   'P 1'
#
loop_
_entity.id
_entity.type
_entity.pdbx_description
1 polymer ?
#
loop_
_entity_poly.entity_id
_entity_poly.type
_entity_poly.pdbx_seq_one_letter_code
_entity_poly.pdbx_strand_id
1 'polypeptide(L)' 'MKIQTAVILAAGMGARLNEMGQSIPKGFLQFGSQPIIEESIERLQHCGIQKIIIVTGHLPEFYERLKERYPQIVTV' A
#
# COMPACT_ATOMS: atom_id res chain seq x y z
N MET A 1 -20.78 12.19 -10.26
CA MET A 1 -20.46 10.78 -9.97
C MET A 1 -19.40 10.76 -8.87
N LYS A 2 -19.59 9.98 -7.79
CA LYS A 2 -18.61 9.91 -6.67
C LYS A 2 -17.72 8.69 -6.88
N ILE A 3 -16.40 8.88 -6.94
CA ILE A 3 -15.44 7.78 -7.01
C ILE A 3 -15.37 7.13 -5.63
N GLN A 4 -15.53 5.81 -5.56
CA GLN A 4 -15.56 5.06 -4.28
C GLN A 4 -14.44 4.02 -4.16
N THR A 5 -13.72 3.73 -5.24
CA THR A 5 -12.72 2.67 -5.28
C THR A 5 -11.42 3.19 -5.89
N ALA A 6 -10.30 2.81 -5.29
CA ALA A 6 -8.96 3.05 -5.81
C ALA A 6 -8.19 1.73 -5.95
N VAL A 7 -7.23 1.71 -6.87
CA VAL A 7 -6.30 0.60 -7.06
C VAL A 7 -4.88 1.11 -6.88
N ILE A 8 -4.09 0.45 -6.04
CA ILE A 8 -2.67 0.70 -5.84
C ILE A 8 -1.89 -0.51 -6.39
N LEU A 9 -1.02 -0.26 -7.37
CA LEU A 9 -0.17 -1.31 -7.94
C LEU A 9 1.13 -1.41 -7.13
N ALA A 10 1.23 -2.44 -6.30
CA ALA A 10 2.29 -2.64 -5.33
C ALA A 10 3.08 -3.95 -5.55
N ALA A 11 2.98 -4.56 -6.72
CA ALA A 11 3.62 -5.85 -7.04
C ALA A 11 5.11 -5.78 -7.40
N GLY A 12 5.73 -4.60 -7.37
CA GLY A 12 7.09 -4.40 -7.85
C GLY A 12 8.17 -4.91 -6.89
N MET A 13 9.18 -5.61 -7.42
CA MET A 13 10.31 -6.20 -6.66
C MET A 13 11.30 -5.21 -6.02
N GLY A 14 11.08 -3.89 -6.14
CA GLY A 14 11.99 -2.93 -5.53
C GLY A 14 13.40 -2.84 -6.15
N ALA A 15 13.77 -3.62 -7.17
CA ALA A 15 15.14 -3.89 -7.66
C ALA A 15 16.15 -2.72 -7.67
N ARG A 16 15.71 -1.48 -7.98
CA ARG A 16 16.55 -0.27 -7.93
C ARG A 16 16.99 0.15 -6.50
N LEU A 17 16.47 -0.51 -5.47
CA LEU A 17 16.83 -0.32 -4.06
C LEU A 17 17.84 -1.36 -3.55
N ASN A 18 18.33 -2.25 -4.42
CA ASN A 18 19.28 -3.31 -4.08
C ASN A 18 18.81 -4.14 -2.87
N GLU A 19 19.67 -4.36 -1.87
CA GLU A 19 19.40 -5.20 -0.69
C GLU A 19 18.15 -4.75 0.10
N MET A 20 17.89 -3.44 0.18
CA MET A 20 16.67 -2.95 0.83
C MET A 20 15.41 -3.42 0.10
N GLY A 21 15.44 -3.46 -1.24
CA GLY A 21 14.31 -3.90 -2.04
C GLY A 21 13.91 -5.36 -1.81
N GLN A 22 14.82 -6.18 -1.26
CA GLN A 22 14.59 -7.60 -0.96
C GLN A 22 14.02 -7.85 0.43
N SER A 23 14.11 -6.87 1.34
CA SER A 23 13.67 -7.00 2.73
C SER A 23 12.43 -6.14 3.04
N ILE A 24 12.20 -5.07 2.29
CA ILE A 24 11.05 -4.18 2.47
C ILE A 24 10.45 -3.77 1.10
N PRO A 25 9.12 -3.90 0.90
CA PRO A 25 8.48 -3.37 -0.29
C PRO A 25 8.62 -1.85 -0.33
N LYS A 26 8.70 -1.28 -1.54
CA LYS A 26 8.81 0.18 -1.73
C LYS A 26 7.74 0.98 -1.00
N GLY A 27 6.50 0.48 -0.98
CA GLY A 27 5.40 1.14 -0.28
C GLY A 27 5.62 1.29 1.23
N PHE A 28 6.50 0.48 1.81
CA PHE A 28 6.81 0.50 3.24
C PHE A 28 8.03 1.34 3.59
N LEU A 29 8.66 2.00 2.61
CA LEU A 29 9.65 3.03 2.92
C LEU A 29 9.00 4.14 3.73
N GLN A 30 9.64 4.51 4.83
CA GLN A 30 9.16 5.54 5.74
C GLN A 30 9.93 6.83 5.54
N PHE A 31 9.20 7.89 5.20
CA PHE A 31 9.71 9.25 5.19
C PHE A 31 8.84 10.06 6.15
N GLY A 32 9.43 10.56 7.23
CA GLY A 32 8.67 11.19 8.31
C GLY A 32 8.04 10.18 9.26
N SER A 33 6.77 10.37 9.61
CA SER A 33 6.11 9.65 10.71
C SER A 33 5.52 8.28 10.35
N GLN A 34 5.31 7.98 9.07
CA GLN A 34 4.67 6.73 8.63
C GLN A 34 5.12 6.25 7.25
N PRO A 35 4.89 4.99 6.89
CA PRO A 35 5.17 4.47 5.56
C PRO A 35 4.38 5.18 4.45
N ILE A 36 4.98 5.35 3.27
CA ILE A 36 4.34 6.05 2.15
C ILE A 36 3.02 5.40 1.68
N ILE A 37 2.86 4.08 1.87
CA ILE A 37 1.61 3.39 1.56
C ILE A 37 0.48 3.80 2.51
N GLU A 38 0.79 3.95 3.81
CA GLU A 38 -0.19 4.36 4.82
C GLU A 38 -0.64 5.81 4.57
N GLU A 39 0.31 6.69 4.25
CA GLU A 39 -0.02 8.06 3.85
C GLU A 39 -0.92 8.10 2.59
N SER A 40 -0.66 7.23 1.62
CA SER A 40 -1.49 7.11 0.41
C SER A 40 -2.91 6.62 0.74
N ILE A 41 -3.04 5.64 1.62
CA ILE A 41 -4.32 5.10 2.10
C ILE A 41 -5.13 6.20 2.79
N GLU A 42 -4.51 6.92 3.72
CA GLU A 42 -5.17 8.00 4.46
C GLU A 42 -5.64 9.11 3.51
N ARG A 43 -4.80 9.54 2.57
CA ARG A 43 -5.19 10.56 1.58
C ARG A 43 -6.37 10.11 0.72
N LEU A 44 -6.40 8.85 0.29
CA LEU A 44 -7.54 8.29 -0.46
C LEU A 44 -8.82 8.28 0.39
N GLN A 45 -8.74 7.93 1.68
CA GLN A 45 -9.88 7.98 2.60
C GLN A 45 -10.40 9.41 2.78
N HIS A 46 -9.51 10.40 2.92
CA HIS A 46 -9.90 11.82 2.99
C HIS A 46 -10.63 12.30 1.73
N CYS A 47 -10.32 11.73 0.56
CA CYS A 47 -11.06 11.97 -0.68
C CYS A 47 -12.41 11.22 -0.77
N GLY A 48 -12.77 10.42 0.23
CA GLY A 48 -14.01 9.65 0.28
C GLY A 48 -13.97 8.30 -0.44
N ILE A 49 -12.78 7.77 -0.71
CA ILE A 49 -12.61 6.40 -1.21
C ILE A 49 -12.91 5.41 -0.08
N GLN A 50 -13.76 4.43 -0.37
CA GLN A 50 -14.29 3.48 0.61
C GLN A 50 -13.74 2.06 0.42
N LYS A 51 -13.12 1.78 -0.73
CA LYS A 51 -12.48 0.50 -1.04
C LYS A 51 -11.14 0.76 -1.70
N ILE A 52 -10.09 0.13 -1.17
CA ILE A 52 -8.74 0.24 -1.73
C ILE A 52 -8.29 -1.18 -2.09
N ILE A 53 -8.04 -1.40 -3.38
CA ILE A 53 -7.50 -2.66 -3.87
C ILE A 53 -6.00 -2.47 -4.01
N ILE A 54 -5.21 -3.31 -3.32
CA ILE A 54 -3.76 -3.31 -3.45
C ILE A 54 -3.37 -4.56 -4.22
N VAL A 55 -2.86 -4.37 -5.45
CA VAL A 55 -2.30 -5.47 -6.24
C VAL A 55 -0.89 -5.74 -5.73
N THR A 56 -0.70 -6.89 -5.09
CA THR A 56 0.52 -7.28 -4.40
C THR A 56 1.36 -8.22 -5.26
N GLY A 57 2.60 -8.47 -4.81
CA GLY A 57 3.57 -9.28 -5.54
C GLY A 57 4.72 -9.65 -4.62
N HIS A 58 5.88 -9.05 -4.81
CA HIS A 58 7.02 -9.25 -3.90
C HIS A 58 6.67 -8.85 -2.44
N LEU A 59 7.00 -9.71 -1.47
CA LEU A 59 6.75 -9.52 -0.02
C LEU A 59 5.29 -9.15 0.30
N PRO A 60 4.29 -9.95 -0.12
CA PRO A 60 2.87 -9.62 0.00
C PRO A 60 2.40 -9.56 1.46
N GLU A 61 3.05 -10.27 2.37
CA GLU A 61 2.72 -10.33 3.79
C GLU A 61 2.72 -8.96 4.48
N PHE A 62 3.52 -8.01 3.97
CA PHE A 62 3.51 -6.65 4.47
C PHE A 62 2.16 -5.97 4.23
N TYR A 63 1.59 -6.16 3.04
CA TYR A 63 0.30 -5.59 2.66
C TYR A 63 -0.87 -6.34 3.30
N GLU A 64 -0.74 -7.65 3.52
CA GLU A 64 -1.75 -8.41 4.28
C GLU A 64 -1.93 -7.86 5.70
N ARG A 65 -0.83 -7.55 6.39
CA ARG A 65 -0.87 -6.95 7.75
C ARG A 65 -1.55 -5.58 7.78
N LEU A 66 -1.56 -4.82 6.68
CA LEU A 66 -2.27 -3.53 6.65
C LEU A 66 -3.77 -3.68 6.89
N LYS A 67 -4.37 -4.83 6.55
CA LYS A 67 -5.80 -5.08 6.77
C LYS A 67 -6.21 -5.03 8.24
N GLU A 68 -5.29 -5.30 9.16
CA GLU A 68 -5.53 -5.20 10.61
C GLU A 68 -5.82 -3.76 11.04
N ARG A 69 -5.20 -2.78 10.37
CA ARG A 69 -5.37 -1.34 10.63
C ARG A 69 -6.38 -0.68 9.69
N TYR A 70 -6.49 -1.19 8.47
CA TYR A 70 -7.28 -0.61 7.39
C TYR A 70 -8.21 -1.68 6.78
N PRO A 71 -9.37 -1.96 7.39
CA PRO A 71 -10.26 -3.05 6.99
C PRO A 71 -10.88 -2.88 5.60
N GLN A 72 -10.85 -1.67 5.03
CA GLN A 72 -11.28 -1.39 3.65
C GLN A 72 -10.29 -1.85 2.56
N ILE A 73 -9.13 -2.37 2.94
CA ILE A 73 -8.13 -2.89 2.02
C ILE A 73 -8.51 -4.30 1.58
N VAL A 74 -8.46 -4.51 0.26
CA VAL A 74 -8.48 -5.83 -0.36
C VAL A 74 -7.15 -6.00 -1.08
N THR A 75 -6.43 -7.08 -0.78
CA THR A 75 -5.23 -7.46 -1.53
C THR A 75 -5.63 -8.43 -2.64
N VAL A 76 -4.94 -8.30 -3.77
CA VAL A 76 -5.05 -9.18 -4.95
C VAL A 76 -3.65 -9.58 -5.39
#